data_AF-A0A0V8SC08-F1
#
_entry.id   AF-A0A0V8SC08-F1
#
_cell.length_a   1.000
_cell.length_b   1.000
_cell.length_c   1.000
_cell.angle_alpha   90.00
_cell.angle_beta   90.00
_cell.angle_gamma   90.00
#
_symmetry.space_group_name_H-M   'P 1'
#
loop_
_entity.id
_entity.type
_entity.pdbx_description
1 polymer ?
#
loop_
_entity_poly.entity_id
_entity_poly.type
_entity_poly.pdbx_seq_one_letter_code
_entity_poly.pdbx_strand_id
1 'polypeptide(L)'
;MTTTGTGRPAPVPRLLLAGPGGVVRVAGAVSVLVALVAGGPVDALLLVLVLGGLVVPVVVRVPAALDAAYGASLLAAAWCAVLELYQAVPWLDVVAHVVVTGLVAAVAHLVLARTTGAVLDPAAVDPTGAPDLHAVRGRAARVGAVVVTLGLGLALSALWEVGEYVGHTYVDDAIFVTYADTVGDLVAGGLGSLAAGLWLVARGRRGA
;
A
#
# COMPACT_ATOMS: atom_id res chain seq x y z
N MET A 1 -34.76 22.89 17.77
CA MET A 1 -34.09 21.81 18.52
C MET A 1 -34.04 20.59 17.61
N THR A 2 -33.04 20.54 16.71
CA THR A 2 -32.85 19.47 15.73
C THR A 2 -31.76 18.53 16.25
N THR A 3 -32.16 17.32 16.59
CA THR A 3 -31.28 16.23 17.02
C THR A 3 -30.46 15.75 15.83
N THR A 4 -29.19 16.16 15.76
CA THR A 4 -28.20 15.55 14.87
C THR A 4 -27.92 14.14 15.39
N GLY A 5 -28.45 13.14 14.68
CA GLY A 5 -28.21 11.73 14.97
C GLY A 5 -26.72 11.43 14.83
N THR A 6 -26.07 11.15 15.95
CA THR A 6 -24.73 10.56 15.99
C THR A 6 -24.83 9.11 15.55
N GLY A 7 -24.81 8.89 14.23
CA GLY A 7 -24.78 7.55 13.64
C GLY A 7 -23.64 6.74 14.22
N ARG A 8 -23.97 5.64 14.92
CA ARG A 8 -23.00 4.71 15.51
C ARG A 8 -22.04 4.25 14.39
N PRO A 9 -20.72 4.24 14.61
CA PRO A 9 -19.77 3.81 13.58
C PRO A 9 -20.14 2.41 13.09
N ALA A 10 -20.11 2.22 11.77
CA ALA A 10 -20.48 0.94 11.17
C ALA A 10 -19.60 -0.20 11.73
N PRO A 11 -20.19 -1.37 12.02
CA PRO A 11 -19.42 -2.51 12.51
C PRO A 11 -18.38 -2.95 11.47
N VAL A 12 -17.19 -3.36 11.92
CA VAL A 12 -16.04 -3.72 11.08
C VAL A 12 -16.37 -4.68 9.92
N PRO A 13 -17.20 -5.73 10.08
CA PRO A 13 -17.60 -6.61 8.98
C PRO A 13 -18.28 -5.88 7.82
N ARG A 14 -19.09 -4.84 8.11
CA ARG A 14 -19.72 -4.03 7.06
C ARG A 14 -18.70 -3.17 6.31
N LEU A 15 -17.66 -2.71 7.00
CA LEU A 15 -16.61 -1.91 6.37
C LEU A 15 -15.71 -2.76 5.46
N LEU A 16 -15.45 -4.02 5.83
CA LEU A 16 -14.68 -4.96 5.01
C LEU A 16 -15.33 -5.19 3.63
N LEU A 17 -16.65 -5.20 3.54
CA LEU A 17 -17.36 -5.51 2.30
C LEU A 17 -17.89 -4.27 1.56
N ALA A 18 -17.72 -3.08 2.13
CA ALA A 18 -18.27 -1.86 1.56
C ALA A 18 -17.43 -1.31 0.39
N GLY A 19 -18.13 -0.77 -0.61
CA GLY A 19 -17.55 -0.02 -1.71
C GLY A 19 -16.60 -0.84 -2.61
N PRO A 20 -15.83 -0.16 -3.47
CA PRO A 20 -14.97 -0.82 -4.43
C PRO A 20 -13.86 -1.68 -3.78
N GLY A 21 -13.27 -1.24 -2.67
CA GLY A 21 -12.28 -2.03 -1.94
C GLY A 21 -12.86 -3.34 -1.38
N GLY A 22 -14.14 -3.34 -0.98
CA GLY A 22 -14.83 -4.55 -0.55
C GLY A 22 -14.94 -5.59 -1.66
N VAL A 23 -15.23 -5.16 -2.89
CA VAL A 23 -15.23 -6.04 -4.07
C VAL A 23 -13.85 -6.66 -4.29
N VAL A 24 -12.78 -5.87 -4.16
CA VAL A 24 -11.41 -6.37 -4.30
C VAL A 24 -11.06 -7.39 -3.21
N ARG A 25 -11.48 -7.17 -1.96
CA ARG A 25 -11.29 -8.16 -0.88
C ARG A 25 -12.00 -9.48 -1.15
N VAL A 26 -13.23 -9.42 -1.67
CA VAL A 26 -13.95 -10.64 -2.09
C VAL A 26 -13.21 -11.34 -3.23
N ALA A 27 -12.73 -10.59 -4.22
CA ALA A 27 -11.92 -11.13 -5.31
C ALA A 27 -10.62 -11.77 -4.80
N GLY A 28 -9.96 -11.17 -3.81
CA GLY A 28 -8.78 -11.74 -3.15
C GLY A 28 -9.10 -13.06 -2.43
N ALA A 29 -10.21 -13.12 -1.68
CA ALA A 29 -10.64 -14.36 -1.03
C ALA A 29 -10.97 -15.47 -2.04
N VAL A 30 -11.64 -15.13 -3.14
CA VAL A 30 -11.89 -16.06 -4.25
C VAL A 30 -10.56 -16.50 -4.89
N SER A 31 -9.61 -15.59 -5.07
CA SER A 31 -8.29 -15.91 -5.65
C SER A 31 -7.54 -16.93 -4.80
N VAL A 32 -7.59 -16.82 -3.47
CA VAL A 32 -7.03 -17.83 -2.55
C VAL A 32 -7.66 -19.20 -2.79
N LEU A 33 -8.99 -19.27 -2.91
CA LEU A 33 -9.68 -20.54 -3.19
C LEU A 33 -9.27 -21.12 -4.54
N VAL A 34 -9.14 -20.28 -5.57
CA VAL A 34 -8.69 -20.71 -6.90
C VAL A 34 -7.27 -21.28 -6.82
N ALA A 35 -6.33 -20.60 -6.16
CA ALA A 35 -4.95 -21.08 -6.01
C ALA A 35 -4.86 -22.37 -5.19
N LEU A 36 -5.68 -22.54 -4.15
CA LEU A 36 -5.72 -23.78 -3.37
C LEU A 36 -6.23 -24.99 -4.18
N VAL A 37 -7.07 -24.77 -5.19
CA VAL A 37 -7.69 -25.85 -5.98
C VAL A 37 -6.96 -26.11 -7.29
N ALA A 38 -6.42 -25.06 -7.93
CA ALA A 38 -5.88 -25.12 -9.28
C ALA A 38 -4.42 -24.65 -9.40
N GLY A 39 -3.85 -24.08 -8.33
CA GLY A 39 -2.46 -23.60 -8.28
C GLY A 39 -1.57 -24.43 -7.36
N GLY A 40 -0.37 -23.92 -7.10
CA GLY A 40 0.59 -24.50 -6.17
C GLY A 40 0.46 -23.98 -4.73
N PRO A 41 1.14 -24.63 -3.75
CA PRO A 41 1.18 -24.15 -2.37
C PRO A 41 1.85 -22.76 -2.25
N VAL A 42 2.81 -22.44 -3.12
CA VAL A 42 3.48 -21.13 -3.17
C VAL A 42 2.49 -20.04 -3.60
N ASP A 43 1.75 -20.27 -4.69
CA ASP A 43 0.70 -19.35 -5.16
C ASP A 43 -0.37 -19.09 -4.10
N ALA A 44 -0.81 -20.16 -3.42
CA ALA A 44 -1.80 -20.06 -2.36
C ALA A 44 -1.26 -19.22 -1.18
N LEU A 45 0.00 -19.43 -0.78
CA LEU A 45 0.63 -18.65 0.29
C LEU A 45 0.77 -17.17 -0.09
N LEU A 46 1.20 -16.87 -1.32
CA LEU A 46 1.28 -15.51 -1.84
C LEU A 46 -0.09 -14.82 -1.81
N LEU A 47 -1.15 -15.49 -2.27
CA LEU A 47 -2.49 -14.90 -2.26
C LEU A 47 -3.08 -14.78 -0.85
N VAL A 48 -2.71 -15.66 0.09
CA VAL A 48 -3.05 -15.48 1.51
C VAL A 48 -2.35 -14.25 2.10
N LEU A 49 -1.06 -14.04 1.79
CA LEU A 49 -0.32 -12.83 2.17
C LEU A 49 -1.01 -11.57 1.63
N VAL A 50 -1.37 -11.59 0.34
CA VAL A 50 -2.09 -10.49 -0.32
C VAL A 50 -3.43 -10.23 0.37
N LEU A 51 -4.22 -11.28 0.64
CA LEU A 51 -5.50 -11.16 1.34
C LEU A 51 -5.34 -10.51 2.73
N GLY A 52 -4.29 -10.87 3.46
CA GLY A 52 -3.92 -10.19 4.72
C GLY A 52 -3.64 -8.70 4.52
N GLY A 53 -2.88 -8.35 3.48
CA GLY A 53 -2.63 -6.98 3.07
C GLY A 53 -3.90 -6.18 2.75
N LEU A 54 -4.88 -6.78 2.06
CA LEU A 54 -6.14 -6.13 1.68
C LEU A 54 -7.00 -5.67 2.87
N VAL A 55 -6.72 -6.16 4.08
CA VAL A 55 -7.41 -5.76 5.32
C VAL A 55 -6.78 -4.50 5.95
N VAL A 56 -5.49 -4.24 5.72
CA VAL A 56 -4.75 -3.12 6.33
C VAL A 56 -5.43 -1.75 6.10
N PRO A 57 -5.87 -1.40 4.87
CA PRO A 57 -6.51 -0.11 4.62
C PRO A 57 -7.79 0.12 5.43
N VAL A 58 -8.51 -0.96 5.77
CA VAL A 58 -9.76 -0.93 6.54
C VAL A 58 -9.50 -0.60 8.00
N VAL A 59 -8.47 -1.21 8.60
CA VAL A 59 -8.08 -0.99 10.00
C VAL A 59 -7.81 0.49 10.27
N VAL A 60 -7.18 1.17 9.32
CA VAL A 60 -6.79 2.58 9.47
C VAL A 60 -7.71 3.54 8.70
N ARG A 61 -8.82 3.04 8.17
CA ARG A 61 -9.89 3.82 7.49
C ARG A 61 -9.35 4.76 6.41
N VAL A 62 -8.56 4.23 5.49
CA VAL A 62 -8.07 5.05 4.36
C VAL A 62 -9.24 5.47 3.45
N PRO A 63 -9.08 6.53 2.63
CA PRO A 63 -10.10 6.92 1.65
C PRO A 63 -10.44 5.78 0.68
N ALA A 64 -11.73 5.62 0.33
CA ALA A 64 -12.21 4.50 -0.49
C ALA A 64 -11.47 4.32 -1.83
N ALA A 65 -11.07 5.43 -2.48
CA ALA A 65 -10.29 5.37 -3.72
C ALA A 65 -8.87 4.81 -3.50
N LEU A 66 -8.24 5.15 -2.37
CA LEU A 66 -6.92 4.62 -2.02
C LEU A 66 -7.02 3.13 -1.65
N ASP A 67 -8.04 2.75 -0.86
CA ASP A 67 -8.34 1.35 -0.54
C ASP A 67 -8.48 0.50 -1.80
N ALA A 68 -9.30 0.95 -2.75
CA ALA A 68 -9.53 0.25 -4.01
C ALA A 68 -8.27 0.16 -4.88
N ALA A 69 -7.52 1.27 -5.05
CA ALA A 69 -6.30 1.28 -5.84
C ALA A 69 -5.21 0.39 -5.23
N TYR A 70 -4.98 0.50 -3.92
CA TYR A 70 -4.05 -0.35 -3.18
C TYR A 70 -4.38 -1.83 -3.37
N GLY A 71 -5.65 -2.20 -3.13
CA GLY A 71 -6.05 -3.59 -3.21
C GLY A 71 -5.99 -4.15 -4.63
N ALA A 72 -6.46 -3.38 -5.62
CA ALA A 72 -6.48 -3.84 -7.01
C ALA A 72 -5.07 -4.03 -7.54
N SER A 73 -4.15 -3.11 -7.23
CA SER A 73 -2.75 -3.23 -7.64
C SER A 73 -2.06 -4.43 -6.98
N LEU A 74 -2.28 -4.67 -5.68
CA LEU A 74 -1.74 -5.87 -5.01
C LEU A 74 -2.27 -7.16 -5.62
N LEU A 75 -3.57 -7.24 -5.88
CA LEU A 75 -4.18 -8.43 -6.45
C LEU A 75 -3.70 -8.66 -7.89
N ALA A 76 -3.57 -7.59 -8.69
CA ALA A 76 -3.03 -7.67 -10.04
C ALA A 76 -1.56 -8.14 -10.04
N ALA A 77 -0.73 -7.60 -9.16
CA ALA A 77 0.67 -8.02 -9.02
C ALA A 77 0.79 -9.49 -8.61
N ALA A 78 -0.04 -9.94 -7.66
CA ALA A 78 -0.09 -11.34 -7.26
C ALA A 78 -0.46 -12.27 -8.43
N TRP A 79 -1.45 -11.90 -9.23
CA TRP A 79 -1.81 -12.67 -10.42
C TRP A 79 -0.76 -12.62 -11.52
N CYS A 80 0.00 -11.52 -11.64
CA CYS A 80 1.14 -11.47 -12.53
C CYS A 80 2.22 -12.49 -12.11
N ALA A 81 2.48 -12.62 -10.81
CA ALA A 81 3.40 -13.64 -10.30
C ALA A 81 2.87 -15.07 -10.54
N VAL A 82 1.62 -15.34 -10.14
CA VAL A 82 0.98 -16.68 -10.26
C VAL A 82 0.89 -17.16 -11.71
N LEU A 83 0.72 -16.24 -12.66
CA LEU A 83 0.64 -16.55 -14.09
C LEU A 83 1.99 -16.41 -14.83
N GLU A 84 3.08 -16.22 -14.09
CA GLU A 84 4.44 -16.01 -14.63
C GLU A 84 4.52 -14.89 -15.68
N LEU A 85 3.70 -13.84 -15.51
CA LEU A 85 3.64 -12.71 -16.44
C LEU A 85 4.85 -11.79 -16.33
N TYR A 86 5.57 -11.80 -15.21
CA TYR A 86 6.82 -11.05 -15.09
C TYR A 86 7.92 -11.67 -15.97
N GLN A 87 7.93 -12.99 -16.11
CA GLN A 87 8.84 -13.70 -17.01
C GLN A 87 8.46 -13.45 -18.47
N ALA A 88 7.15 -13.46 -18.78
CA ALA A 88 6.65 -13.22 -20.14
C ALA A 88 6.78 -11.75 -20.58
N VAL A 89 6.57 -10.81 -19.65
CA VAL A 89 6.53 -9.37 -19.90
C VAL A 89 7.27 -8.62 -18.76
N PRO A 90 8.61 -8.56 -18.80
CA PRO A 90 9.43 -8.11 -17.66
C PRO A 90 9.18 -6.69 -17.16
N TRP A 91 8.74 -5.77 -18.01
CA TRP A 91 8.46 -4.40 -17.56
C TRP A 91 7.25 -4.30 -16.63
N LEU A 92 6.38 -5.32 -16.61
CA LEU A 92 5.26 -5.38 -15.66
C LEU A 92 5.75 -5.41 -14.22
N ASP A 93 6.90 -6.04 -13.98
CA ASP A 93 7.50 -6.16 -12.67
C ASP A 93 7.95 -4.78 -12.15
N VAL A 94 8.71 -4.05 -12.97
CA VAL A 94 9.06 -2.64 -12.70
C VAL A 94 7.82 -1.79 -12.41
N VAL A 95 6.74 -1.97 -13.16
CA VAL A 95 5.47 -1.24 -12.92
C VAL A 95 4.83 -1.65 -11.60
N ALA A 96 4.86 -2.93 -11.25
CA ALA A 96 4.41 -3.41 -9.94
C ALA A 96 5.23 -2.77 -8.83
N HIS A 97 6.56 -2.76 -8.92
CA HIS A 97 7.43 -2.13 -7.93
C HIS A 97 7.17 -0.63 -7.80
N VAL A 98 6.96 0.12 -8.89
CA VAL A 98 6.58 1.54 -8.79
C VAL A 98 5.19 1.71 -8.14
N VAL A 99 4.17 1.01 -8.64
CA VAL A 99 2.78 1.28 -8.26
C VAL A 99 2.43 0.68 -6.91
N VAL A 100 2.71 -0.62 -6.72
CA VAL A 100 2.37 -1.35 -5.49
C VAL A 100 3.17 -0.80 -4.32
N THR A 101 4.49 -0.66 -4.45
CA THR A 101 5.33 -0.11 -3.37
C THR A 101 4.88 1.30 -3.01
N GLY A 102 4.61 2.16 -3.98
CA GLY A 102 4.12 3.52 -3.71
C GLY A 102 2.82 3.52 -2.90
N LEU A 103 1.85 2.69 -3.29
CA LEU A 103 0.58 2.57 -2.58
C LEU A 103 0.76 1.95 -1.18
N VAL A 104 1.61 0.93 -1.06
CA VAL A 104 1.99 0.31 0.22
C VAL A 104 2.66 1.31 1.14
N ALA A 105 3.58 2.13 0.64
CA ALA A 105 4.24 3.18 1.39
C ALA A 105 3.24 4.24 1.88
N ALA A 106 2.29 4.65 1.03
CA ALA A 106 1.23 5.58 1.44
C ALA A 106 0.36 5.01 2.56
N VAL A 107 -0.08 3.75 2.43
CA VAL A 107 -0.88 3.08 3.46
C VAL A 107 -0.05 2.91 4.74
N ALA A 108 1.22 2.52 4.65
CA ALA A 108 2.12 2.39 5.80
C ALA A 108 2.33 3.72 6.53
N HIS A 109 2.48 4.83 5.79
CA HIS A 109 2.54 6.17 6.38
C HIS A 109 1.27 6.48 7.16
N LEU A 110 0.10 6.22 6.58
CA LEU A 110 -1.19 6.44 7.27
C LEU A 110 -1.36 5.51 8.47
N VAL A 111 -0.88 4.27 8.40
CA VAL A 111 -0.85 3.34 9.55
C VAL A 111 -0.02 3.94 10.68
N LEU A 112 1.19 4.39 10.39
CA LEU A 112 2.06 4.99 11.40
C LEU A 112 1.43 6.25 11.98
N ALA A 113 0.92 7.15 11.13
CA ALA A 113 0.28 8.39 11.55
C ALA A 113 -0.92 8.15 12.48
N ARG A 114 -1.78 7.18 12.14
CA ARG A 114 -3.08 6.99 12.80
C ARG A 114 -3.04 6.04 14.00
N THR A 115 -2.03 5.17 14.08
CA THR A 115 -1.93 4.20 15.19
C THR A 115 -0.94 4.64 16.27
N THR A 116 0.14 5.35 15.90
CA THR A 116 1.17 5.78 16.87
C THR A 116 1.24 7.28 17.07
N GLY A 117 0.81 8.07 16.07
CA GLY A 117 0.97 9.54 16.08
C GLY A 117 2.42 10.00 15.91
N ALA A 118 3.36 9.09 15.62
CA ALA A 118 4.79 9.42 15.47
C ALA A 118 5.08 10.27 14.23
N VAL A 119 4.17 10.26 13.25
CA VAL A 119 4.26 11.05 12.02
C VAL A 119 2.94 11.73 11.74
N LEU A 120 2.98 12.82 10.99
CA LEU A 120 1.80 13.63 10.73
C LEU A 120 0.84 12.91 9.78
N ASP A 121 -0.45 12.93 10.12
CA ASP A 121 -1.51 12.64 9.15
C ASP A 121 -1.67 13.86 8.24
N PRO A 122 -1.36 13.74 6.93
CA PRO A 122 -1.45 14.85 5.99
C PRO A 122 -2.86 15.46 5.89
N ALA A 123 -3.91 14.70 6.23
CA ALA A 123 -5.29 15.18 6.23
C ALA A 123 -5.68 15.97 7.49
N ALA A 124 -4.85 15.99 8.53
CA ALA A 124 -5.13 16.67 9.80
C ALA A 124 -4.53 18.10 9.89
N VAL A 125 -3.94 18.62 8.82
CA VAL A 125 -3.29 19.94 8.83
C VAL A 125 -4.32 21.05 8.60
N ASP A 126 -4.60 21.85 9.64
CA ASP A 126 -5.46 23.03 9.58
C ASP A 126 -4.84 24.17 8.74
N PRO A 127 -5.53 24.67 7.69
CA PRO A 127 -5.03 25.74 6.82
C PRO A 127 -5.00 27.15 7.44
N THR A 128 -5.64 27.39 8.60
CA THR A 128 -5.95 28.76 9.07
C THR A 128 -4.91 29.39 10.02
N GLY A 129 -3.81 28.70 10.34
CA GLY A 129 -2.79 29.19 11.27
C GLY A 129 -1.95 30.37 10.72
N ALA A 130 -1.87 31.47 11.49
CA ALA A 130 -1.24 32.73 11.13
C ALA A 130 0.20 32.60 10.54
N PRO A 131 0.56 33.43 9.56
CA PRO A 131 1.75 33.24 8.73
C PRO A 131 3.00 33.80 9.41
N ASP A 132 3.89 32.90 9.86
CA ASP A 132 5.35 32.99 9.65
C ASP A 132 6.05 31.77 10.24
N LEU A 133 5.82 31.46 11.53
CA LEU A 133 6.35 30.25 12.18
C LEU A 133 5.55 28.98 11.82
N HIS A 134 4.23 29.09 11.65
CA HIS A 134 3.38 27.97 11.22
C HIS A 134 3.64 27.57 9.76
N ALA A 135 4.04 28.51 8.90
CA ALA A 135 4.35 28.24 7.50
C ALA A 135 5.65 27.44 7.34
N VAL A 136 6.70 27.80 8.08
CA VAL A 136 7.97 27.07 8.12
C VAL A 136 7.78 25.69 8.74
N ARG A 137 7.09 25.59 9.88
CA ARG A 137 6.73 24.30 10.50
C ARG A 137 5.87 23.44 9.58
N GLY A 138 4.94 24.04 8.85
CA GLY A 138 4.10 23.37 7.86
C GLY A 138 4.88 22.88 6.64
N ARG A 139 5.90 23.62 6.17
CA ARG A 139 6.79 23.16 5.10
C ARG A 139 7.66 21.99 5.57
N ALA A 140 8.29 22.11 6.74
CA ALA A 140 9.12 21.07 7.32
C ALA A 140 8.31 19.78 7.57
N ALA A 141 7.10 19.91 8.12
CA ALA A 141 6.13 18.83 8.28
C ALA A 141 5.84 18.08 6.97
N ARG A 142 5.55 18.83 5.89
CA ARG A 142 5.27 18.26 4.57
C ARG A 142 6.47 17.53 3.97
N VAL A 143 7.65 18.14 4.05
CA VAL A 143 8.90 17.49 3.60
C VAL A 143 9.15 16.23 4.42
N GLY A 144 8.97 16.30 5.73
CA GLY A 144 9.06 15.14 6.63
C GLY A 144 8.12 14.01 6.22
N ALA A 145 6.86 14.30 5.90
CA ALA A 145 5.92 13.27 5.43
C ALA A 145 6.37 12.59 4.12
N VAL A 146 6.91 13.36 3.17
CA VAL A 146 7.46 12.80 1.92
C VAL A 146 8.67 11.91 2.21
N VAL A 147 9.61 12.38 3.03
CA VAL A 147 10.83 11.64 3.39
C VAL A 147 10.49 10.36 4.15
N VAL A 148 9.56 10.41 5.09
CA VAL A 148 9.07 9.23 5.82
C VAL A 148 8.42 8.24 4.86
N THR A 149 7.53 8.71 3.97
CA THR A 149 6.87 7.81 3.00
C THR A 149 7.89 7.13 2.09
N LEU A 150 8.87 7.88 1.58
CA LEU A 150 9.98 7.34 0.80
C LEU A 150 10.79 6.30 1.61
N GLY A 151 11.15 6.61 2.85
CA GLY A 151 11.91 5.71 3.72
C GLY A 151 11.15 4.42 4.04
N LEU A 152 9.84 4.51 4.31
CA LEU A 152 8.97 3.34 4.50
C LEU A 152 8.90 2.48 3.23
N GLY A 153 8.78 3.12 2.07
CA GLY A 153 8.79 2.44 0.78
C GLY A 153 10.07 1.66 0.53
N LEU A 154 11.23 2.33 0.67
CA LEU A 154 12.54 1.67 0.51
C LEU A 154 12.74 0.53 1.51
N ALA A 155 12.32 0.71 2.77
CA ALA A 155 12.42 -0.35 3.78
C ALA A 155 11.52 -1.55 3.44
N LEU A 156 10.29 -1.30 2.97
CA LEU A 156 9.36 -2.37 2.60
C LEU A 156 9.76 -3.07 1.30
N SER A 157 10.31 -2.34 0.32
CA SER A 157 10.96 -2.96 -0.85
C SER A 157 12.13 -3.83 -0.41
N ALA A 158 13.03 -3.35 0.44
CA ALA A 158 14.14 -4.18 0.94
C ALA A 158 13.66 -5.44 1.66
N LEU A 159 12.57 -5.37 2.42
CA LEU A 159 11.97 -6.55 3.05
C LEU A 159 11.34 -7.51 2.02
N TRP A 160 10.76 -7.00 0.94
CA TRP A 160 10.26 -7.80 -0.17
C TRP A 160 11.39 -8.57 -0.86
N GLU A 161 12.47 -7.88 -1.23
CA GLU A 161 13.67 -8.48 -1.84
C GLU A 161 14.28 -9.58 -0.96
N VAL A 162 14.33 -9.35 0.35
CA VAL A 162 14.77 -10.38 1.31
C VAL A 162 13.79 -11.57 1.31
N GLY A 163 12.50 -11.30 1.20
CA GLY A 163 11.46 -12.32 1.07
C GLY A 163 11.62 -13.16 -0.20
N GLU A 164 11.89 -12.53 -1.33
CA GLU A 164 12.16 -13.21 -2.60
C GLU A 164 13.43 -14.02 -2.56
N TYR A 165 14.52 -13.47 -2.02
CA TYR A 165 15.76 -14.23 -1.80
C TYR A 165 15.51 -15.49 -0.94
N VAL A 166 14.76 -15.36 0.16
CA VAL A 166 14.42 -16.50 1.02
C VAL A 166 13.53 -17.49 0.29
N GLY A 167 12.53 -17.01 -0.46
CA GLY A 167 11.66 -17.84 -1.28
C GLY A 167 12.44 -18.62 -2.33
N HIS A 168 13.27 -17.95 -3.11
CA HIS A 168 14.16 -18.54 -4.10
C HIS A 168 15.08 -19.60 -3.49
N THR A 169 15.70 -19.29 -2.35
CA THR A 169 16.73 -20.16 -1.76
C THR A 169 16.14 -21.41 -1.11
N TYR A 170 14.95 -21.32 -0.52
CA TYR A 170 14.42 -22.37 0.38
C TYR A 170 13.07 -22.95 -0.04
N VAL A 171 12.37 -22.35 -1.00
CA VAL A 171 10.99 -22.74 -1.36
C VAL A 171 10.89 -23.11 -2.84
N ASP A 172 11.25 -22.19 -3.74
CA ASP A 172 11.06 -22.34 -5.18
C ASP A 172 12.10 -21.51 -5.94
N ASP A 173 13.01 -22.17 -6.65
CA ASP A 173 14.10 -21.52 -7.39
C ASP A 173 13.64 -20.82 -8.67
N ALA A 174 12.36 -20.95 -9.06
CA ALA A 174 11.76 -20.18 -10.14
C ALA A 174 11.48 -18.72 -9.75
N ILE A 175 11.48 -18.38 -8.46
CA ILE A 175 11.39 -16.99 -7.98
C ILE A 175 12.63 -16.24 -8.49
N PHE A 176 12.43 -15.22 -9.30
CA PHE A 176 13.52 -14.52 -9.95
C PHE A 176 14.25 -13.64 -8.94
N VAL A 177 15.58 -13.79 -8.83
CA VAL A 177 16.42 -12.99 -7.95
C VAL A 177 17.76 -12.74 -8.64
N THR A 178 18.07 -11.47 -8.91
CA THR A 178 19.41 -11.08 -9.34
C THR A 178 19.82 -9.75 -8.71
N TYR A 179 21.12 -9.43 -8.71
CA TYR A 179 21.58 -8.15 -8.18
C TYR A 179 20.99 -6.95 -8.93
N ALA A 180 20.87 -7.04 -10.25
CA ALA A 180 20.35 -5.95 -11.06
C ALA A 180 18.85 -5.74 -10.85
N ASP A 181 18.13 -6.85 -10.67
CA ASP A 181 16.70 -6.92 -10.35
C ASP A 181 16.42 -6.25 -9.01
N THR A 182 16.99 -6.79 -7.93
CA THR A 182 16.87 -6.23 -6.58
C THR A 182 17.22 -4.74 -6.47
N VAL A 183 18.30 -4.29 -7.13
CA VAL A 183 18.65 -2.87 -7.14
C VAL A 183 17.65 -2.05 -7.96
N GLY A 184 17.20 -2.58 -9.09
CA GLY A 184 16.16 -1.99 -9.94
C GLY A 184 14.85 -1.79 -9.19
N ASP A 185 14.44 -2.79 -8.42
CA ASP A 185 13.18 -2.83 -7.68
C ASP A 185 13.19 -1.93 -6.46
N LEU A 186 14.32 -1.83 -5.76
CA LEU A 186 14.53 -0.80 -4.74
C LEU A 186 14.42 0.61 -5.32
N VAL A 187 14.99 0.86 -6.50
CA VAL A 187 14.91 2.17 -7.16
C VAL A 187 13.49 2.47 -7.63
N ALA A 188 12.84 1.51 -8.29
CA ALA A 188 11.46 1.61 -8.76
C ALA A 188 10.49 1.85 -7.59
N GLY A 189 10.62 1.05 -6.54
CA GLY A 189 9.86 1.18 -5.29
C GLY A 189 10.09 2.52 -4.59
N GLY A 190 11.34 2.99 -4.56
CA GLY A 190 11.70 4.32 -4.06
C GLY A 190 11.01 5.45 -4.83
N LEU A 191 11.03 5.40 -6.17
CA LEU A 191 10.36 6.40 -7.02
C LEU A 191 8.84 6.41 -6.81
N GLY A 192 8.23 5.23 -6.75
CA GLY A 192 6.81 5.07 -6.44
C GLY A 192 6.43 5.67 -5.08
N SER A 193 7.26 5.42 -4.07
CA SER A 193 7.06 5.90 -2.70
C SER A 193 7.27 7.40 -2.55
N LEU A 194 8.23 7.97 -3.28
CA LEU A 194 8.40 9.41 -3.40
C LEU A 194 7.13 10.06 -3.99
N ALA A 195 6.63 9.54 -5.12
CA ALA A 195 5.41 10.03 -5.75
C ALA A 195 4.19 9.93 -4.81
N ALA A 196 4.09 8.83 -4.07
CA ALA A 196 3.03 8.61 -3.09
C ALA A 196 3.07 9.61 -1.94
N GLY A 197 4.26 9.90 -1.39
CA GLY A 197 4.44 10.92 -0.35
C GLY A 197 4.04 12.32 -0.83
N LEU A 198 4.43 12.68 -2.06
CA LEU A 198 4.03 13.95 -2.68
C LEU A 198 2.51 14.04 -2.85
N TRP A 199 1.87 12.94 -3.29
CA TRP A 199 0.42 12.86 -3.43
C TRP A 199 -0.32 13.01 -2.10
N LEU A 200 0.15 12.36 -1.04
CA LEU A 200 -0.42 12.46 0.30
C LEU A 200 -0.42 13.91 0.80
N VAL A 201 0.70 14.60 0.65
CA VAL A 201 0.84 16.01 1.00
C VAL A 201 -0.07 16.90 0.13
N ALA A 202 -0.16 16.63 -1.17
CA ALA A 202 -1.01 17.41 -2.08
C ALA A 202 -2.51 17.26 -1.74
N ARG A 203 -2.95 16.08 -1.30
CA ARG A 203 -4.33 15.86 -0.86
C ARG A 203 -4.68 16.56 0.44
N GLY A 204 -3.75 16.60 1.39
CA GLY A 204 -3.90 17.40 2.62
C GLY A 204 -4.22 18.87 2.35
N ARG A 205 -3.73 19.41 1.23
CA ARG A 205 -4.00 20.81 0.82
C ARG A 205 -5.37 21.04 0.19
N ARG A 206 -6.05 19.99 -0.31
CA ARG A 206 -7.33 20.11 -1.04
C ARG A 206 -8.54 19.81 -0.16
N GLY A 207 -8.34 19.12 0.97
CA GLY A 207 -9.36 18.92 2.01
C GLY A 207 -9.38 20.04 3.07
N ALA A 208 -8.63 21.10 2.82
CA ALA A 208 -8.45 22.32 3.60
C ALA A 208 -9.12 23.48 2.86
#